data_AF-A0A7H4M5R8-F1
#
_entry.id   AF-A0A7H4M5R8-F1
#
_cell.length_a   1.000
_cell.length_b   1.000
_cell.length_c   1.000
_cell.angle_alpha   90.00
_cell.angle_beta   90.00
_cell.angle_gamma   90.00
#
_symmetry.space_group_name_H-M   'P 1'
#
loop_
_entity.id
_entity.type
_entity.pdbx_description
1 polymer ?
#
loop_
_entity_poly.entity_id
_entity_poly.type
_entity_poly.pdbx_seq_one_letter_code
_entity_poly.pdbx_strand_id
1 'polypeptide(L)' 'MEEIETVLNFCHTVGLPVTLAQMGVKEGIDEKIQAVAKATCAEGETIHNMPFPVSAQSVHAAILTADLLGQQWLAR' A
#
# COMPACT_ATOMS: atom_id res chain seq x y z
N MET A 1 11.69 -11.43 -0.66
CA MET A 1 11.80 -10.13 0.04
C MET A 1 12.73 -9.17 -0.69
N GLU A 2 13.79 -9.67 -1.35
CA GLU A 2 14.75 -8.88 -2.13
C GLU A 2 14.11 -7.90 -3.13
N GLU A 3 13.09 -8.31 -3.88
CA GLU A 3 12.39 -7.42 -4.83
C GLU A 3 11.73 -6.23 -4.12
N ILE A 4 11.05 -6.46 -3.00
CA ILE A 4 10.40 -5.41 -2.20
C ILE A 4 11.46 -4.46 -1.64
N GLU A 5 12.54 -4.97 -1.08
CA GLU A 5 13.63 -4.16 -0.53
C GLU A 5 14.32 -3.32 -1.61
N THR A 6 14.48 -3.86 -2.82
CA THR A 6 15.04 -3.15 -3.98
C THR A 6 14.17 -1.95 -4.34
N VAL A 7 12.86 -2.13 -4.41
CA VAL A 7 11.91 -1.05 -4.72
C VAL A 7 11.83 -0.02 -3.58
N LEU A 8 11.80 -0.47 -2.32
CA LEU A 8 11.79 0.42 -1.14
C LEU A 8 13.03 1.32 -1.12
N ASN A 9 14.21 0.73 -1.35
CA ASN A 9 15.46 1.48 -1.42
C ASN A 9 15.43 2.50 -2.56
N PHE A 10 15.02 2.09 -3.77
CA PHE A 10 14.91 3.01 -4.89
C PHE A 10 13.96 4.18 -4.58
N CYS A 11 12.72 3.89 -4.17
CA CYS A 11 11.73 4.91 -3.81
C CYS A 11 12.28 5.89 -2.77
N HIS A 12 12.91 5.37 -1.72
CA HIS A 12 13.50 6.22 -0.69
C HIS A 12 14.61 7.12 -1.23
N THR A 13 15.54 6.58 -2.05
CA THR A 13 16.68 7.34 -2.58
C THR A 13 16.26 8.50 -3.48
N VAL A 14 15.10 8.41 -4.15
CA VAL A 14 14.56 9.48 -4.99
C VAL A 14 13.52 10.36 -4.26
N GLY A 15 13.31 10.12 -2.96
CA GLY A 15 12.41 10.92 -2.12
C GLY A 15 10.92 10.56 -2.24
N LEU A 16 10.58 9.38 -2.78
CA LEU A 16 9.21 8.88 -2.78
C LEU A 16 8.84 8.28 -1.42
N PRO A 17 7.59 8.46 -0.96
CA PRO A 17 7.12 7.90 0.29
C PRO A 17 6.97 6.38 0.19
N VAL A 18 7.33 5.66 1.26
CA VAL A 18 7.17 4.21 1.39
C VAL A 18 6.25 3.83 2.57
N THR A 19 5.67 4.83 3.25
CA THR A 19 4.72 4.66 4.36
C THR A 19 3.57 5.66 4.23
N LEU A 20 2.42 5.33 4.81
CA LEU A 20 1.25 6.20 4.92
C LEU A 20 1.58 7.48 5.71
N ALA A 21 2.43 7.37 6.73
CA ALA A 21 2.85 8.51 7.54
C ALA A 21 3.65 9.54 6.73
N GLN A 22 4.52 9.10 5.81
CA GLN A 22 5.24 9.97 4.87
C GLN A 22 4.31 10.63 3.85
N MET A 23 3.18 9.99 3.52
CA MET A 23 2.11 10.59 2.72
C MET A 23 1.19 11.55 3.53
N GLY A 24 1.41 11.69 4.83
CA GLY A 24 0.61 12.54 5.71
C GLY A 24 -0.65 11.87 6.29
N VAL A 25 -0.84 10.56 6.07
CA VAL A 25 -1.97 9.80 6.61
C VAL A 25 -1.57 9.21 7.97
N LYS A 26 -1.96 9.88 9.05
CA LYS A 26 -1.56 9.51 10.43
C LYS A 26 -2.71 9.07 11.34
N GLU A 27 -3.93 9.44 10.99
CA GLU A 27 -5.13 9.23 11.82
C GLU A 27 -6.27 8.67 10.99
N GLY A 28 -7.16 7.89 11.64
CA GLY A 28 -8.29 7.23 10.99
C GLY A 28 -7.86 6.28 9.87
N ILE A 29 -6.71 5.62 10.05
CA ILE A 29 -6.06 4.81 9.00
C ILE A 29 -7.01 3.73 8.51
N ASP A 30 -7.53 2.90 9.42
CA ASP A 30 -8.38 1.76 9.07
C ASP A 30 -9.61 2.17 8.24
N GLU A 31 -10.37 3.16 8.70
CA GLU A 31 -11.54 3.68 7.99
C GLU A 31 -11.19 4.25 6.60
N LYS A 32 -10.09 5.00 6.52
CA LYS A 32 -9.62 5.59 5.25
C LYS A 32 -9.18 4.51 4.28
N ILE A 33 -8.38 3.54 4.72
CA ILE A 33 -7.92 2.44 3.87
C ILE A 33 -9.10 1.57 3.45
N GLN A 34 -10.09 1.37 4.31
CA GLN A 34 -11.30 0.62 3.97
C GLN A 34 -12.12 1.32 2.88
N ALA A 35 -12.20 2.66 2.91
CA ALA A 35 -12.84 3.45 1.85
C ALA A 35 -12.04 3.38 0.53
N VAL A 36 -10.70 3.54 0.60
CA VAL A 36 -9.81 3.40 -0.57
C VAL A 36 -9.96 2.02 -1.20
N ALA A 37 -9.90 0.95 -0.40
CA ALA A 37 -10.00 -0.41 -0.90
C ALA A 37 -11.34 -0.71 -1.60
N LYS A 38 -12.45 -0.15 -1.10
CA LYS A 38 -13.75 -0.25 -1.77
C LYS A 38 -13.75 0.48 -3.12
N ALA A 39 -13.16 1.68 -3.17
CA ALA A 39 -13.06 2.45 -4.40
C ALA A 39 -12.17 1.75 -5.44
N THR A 40 -11.03 1.17 -5.02
CA THR A 40 -10.12 0.45 -5.93
C THR A 40 -10.79 -0.79 -6.55
N CYS A 41 -11.72 -1.43 -5.84
CA CYS A 41 -12.46 -2.60 -6.32
C CYS A 41 -13.80 -2.26 -7.00
N ALA A 42 -14.08 -0.99 -7.29
CA ALA A 42 -15.30 -0.59 -8.01
C ALA A 42 -15.37 -1.23 -9.41
N GLU A 43 -16.58 -1.33 -9.96
CA GLU A 43 -16.78 -1.84 -11.32
C GLU A 43 -16.09 -0.94 -12.34
N GLY A 44 -15.39 -1.54 -13.31
CA GLY A 44 -14.66 -0.80 -14.36
C GLY A 44 -13.24 -0.36 -13.98
N GLU A 45 -12.80 -0.58 -12.75
CA GLU A 45 -11.42 -0.27 -12.34
C GLU A 45 -10.38 -1.24 -12.91
N THR A 46 -9.13 -0.77 -13.01
CA THR A 46 -8.04 -1.56 -13.61
C THR A 46 -7.56 -2.73 -12.75
N ILE A 47 -7.95 -2.78 -11.46
CA ILE A 47 -7.56 -3.86 -10.55
C ILE A 47 -8.04 -5.23 -11.02
N HIS A 48 -9.12 -5.27 -11.81
CA HIS A 48 -9.71 -6.49 -12.35
C HIS A 48 -8.86 -7.13 -13.47
N ASN A 49 -7.81 -6.45 -13.95
CA ASN A 49 -6.85 -6.99 -14.91
C ASN A 49 -5.80 -7.90 -14.25
N MET A 50 -5.76 -7.96 -12.91
CA MET A 50 -4.85 -8.88 -12.21
C MET A 50 -5.18 -10.33 -12.58
N PRO A 51 -4.18 -11.22 -12.68
CA PRO A 51 -4.38 -12.62 -13.10
C PRO A 51 -5.07 -13.49 -12.03
N PHE A 52 -5.65 -12.87 -11.00
CA PHE A 52 -6.36 -13.49 -9.89
C PHE A 52 -7.44 -12.52 -9.37
N PRO A 53 -8.51 -13.05 -8.74
CA PRO A 53 -9.55 -12.21 -8.15
C PRO A 53 -8.99 -11.37 -7.00
N VAL A 54 -9.30 -10.07 -7.00
CA VAL A 54 -8.89 -9.13 -5.95
C VAL A 54 -10.14 -8.60 -5.25
N SER A 55 -10.17 -8.70 -3.91
CA SER A 55 -11.26 -8.21 -3.07
C SER A 55 -10.84 -6.94 -2.32
N ALA A 56 -11.81 -6.11 -1.92
CA ALA A 56 -11.53 -4.93 -1.09
C ALA A 56 -10.81 -5.31 0.22
N GLN A 57 -11.10 -6.48 0.80
CA GLN A 57 -10.40 -6.97 1.98
C GLN A 57 -8.91 -7.25 1.69
N SER A 58 -8.60 -7.85 0.53
CA SER A 58 -7.21 -8.10 0.13
C SER A 58 -6.44 -6.80 -0.14
N VAL A 59 -7.07 -5.81 -0.77
CA VAL A 59 -6.46 -4.48 -0.99
C VAL A 59 -6.22 -3.78 0.33
N HIS A 60 -7.19 -3.81 1.24
CA HIS A 60 -7.05 -3.25 2.59
C HIS A 60 -5.84 -3.85 3.32
N ALA A 61 -5.76 -5.18 3.37
CA ALA A 61 -4.65 -5.88 4.00
C ALA A 61 -3.31 -5.57 3.30
N ALA A 62 -3.29 -5.50 1.97
CA ALA A 62 -2.09 -5.19 1.20
C ALA A 62 -1.55 -3.79 1.51
N ILE A 63 -2.41 -2.78 1.59
CA ILE A 63 -2.00 -1.39 1.92
C ILE A 63 -1.39 -1.33 3.33
N LEU A 64 -2.05 -1.92 4.33
CA LEU A 64 -1.52 -1.95 5.70
C LEU A 64 -0.21 -2.74 5.81
N THR A 65 -0.09 -3.83 5.05
CA THR A 65 1.14 -4.63 5.01
C THR A 65 2.28 -3.86 4.35
N ALA A 66 2.01 -3.15 3.26
CA ALA A 66 3.01 -2.31 2.59
C ALA A 66 3.50 -1.19 3.50
N ASP A 67 2.59 -0.54 4.24
CA ASP A 67 2.94 0.47 5.23
C ASP A 67 3.84 -0.09 6.34
N LEU A 68 3.47 -1.25 6.92
CA LEU A 68 4.27 -1.93 7.94
C LEU A 68 5.66 -2.30 7.42
N LEU A 69 5.76 -2.83 6.21
CA LEU A 69 7.04 -3.18 5.59
C LEU A 69 7.91 -1.94 5.37
N GLY A 70 7.33 -0.84 4.91
CA GLY A 70 8.02 0.44 4.79
C GLY A 70 8.53 0.96 6.14
N GLN A 71 7.71 0.89 7.20
CA GLN A 71 8.12 1.28 8.55
C GLN A 71 9.27 0.41 9.07
N GLN A 72 9.18 -0.91 8.89
CA GLN A 72 10.23 -1.84 9.29
C GLN A 72 11.54 -1.61 8.54
N TRP A 73 11.48 -1.27 7.25
CA TRP A 73 12.65 -0.96 6.45
C TRP A 73 13.32 0.35 6.89
N LEU A 74 12.53 1.40 7.19
CA LEU A 74 13.06 2.69 7.67
C LEU A 74 13.65 2.63 9.08
N ALA A 75 13.28 1.62 9.88
CA ALA A 75 13.78 1.42 11.24
C ALA A 75 15.10 0.64 11.30
N ARG A 76 15.60 0.13 10.16
CA ARG A 76 16.89 -0.55 10.04
C ARG A 76 18.01 0.45 9.82
#